data_AF-A0A653UMJ1-F1
#
_entry.id   AF-A0A653UMJ1-F1
#
_cell.length_a   1.000
_cell.length_b   1.000
_cell.length_c   1.000
_cell.angle_alpha   90.00
_cell.angle_beta   90.00
_cell.angle_gamma   90.00
#
_symmetry.space_group_name_H-M   'P 1'
#
loop_
_entity.id
_entity.type
_entity.pdbx_description
1 polymer ?
#
loop_
_entity_poly.entity_id
_entity_poly.type
_entity_poly.pdbx_seq_one_letter_code
_entity_poly.pdbx_strand_id
1 'polypeptide(L)'
;MPATHFEEFIAEALIADREPGLGLRRDELYGLYTSWCLIQKTPLLAPEALWEALEARGINPDSNNLSMTGPAAADYIVASAPDLV
;
A
#
# COMPACT_ATOMS: atom_id res chain seq x y z
N MET A 1 -15.05 -0.93 -16.60
CA MET A 1 -15.43 -0.65 -15.20
C MET A 1 -14.39 0.32 -14.68
N PRO A 2 -14.75 1.43 -14.01
CA PRO A 2 -13.72 2.26 -13.40
C PRO A 2 -12.98 1.38 -12.38
N ALA A 3 -11.68 1.19 -12.59
CA ALA A 3 -10.85 0.60 -11.55
C ALA A 3 -11.04 1.47 -10.31
N THR A 4 -11.39 0.85 -9.19
CA THR A 4 -11.41 1.59 -7.93
C THR A 4 -9.98 2.06 -7.64
N HIS A 5 -9.79 3.23 -7.03
CA HIS A 5 -8.47 3.72 -6.61
C HIS A 5 -7.65 2.70 -5.80
N PHE A 6 -8.30 1.72 -5.15
CA PHE A 6 -7.65 0.62 -4.46
C PHE A 6 -7.03 -0.37 -5.44
N GLU A 7 -7.67 -0.66 -6.57
CA GLU A 7 -7.10 -1.53 -7.60
C GLU A 7 -5.88 -0.89 -8.25
N GLU A 8 -5.92 0.42 -8.51
CA GLU A 8 -4.77 1.16 -9.01
C GLU A 8 -3.64 1.18 -7.97
N PHE A 9 -3.95 1.47 -6.71
CA PHE A 9 -2.99 1.37 -5.61
C PHE A 9 -2.35 -0.01 -5.52
N ILE A 10 -3.14 -1.08 -5.53
CA ILE A 10 -2.62 -2.46 -5.43
C ILE A 10 -1.76 -2.80 -6.65
N ALA A 11 -2.10 -2.31 -7.85
CA ALA A 11 -1.32 -2.58 -9.05
C ALA A 11 -0.03 -1.76 -9.16
N GLU A 12 -0.02 -0.52 -8.65
CA GLU A 12 1.10 0.40 -8.79
C GLU A 12 2.07 0.38 -7.59
N ALA A 13 1.55 0.20 -6.37
CA ALA A 13 2.31 0.33 -5.14
C ALA A 13 2.62 -1.01 -4.46
N LEU A 14 1.94 -2.10 -4.81
CA LEU A 14 2.16 -3.42 -4.23
C LEU A 14 2.68 -4.39 -5.28
N ILE A 15 3.65 -5.22 -4.88
CA ILE A 15 4.16 -6.32 -5.70
C ILE A 15 4.21 -7.59 -4.88
N ALA A 16 3.90 -8.73 -5.52
CA ALA A 16 4.12 -10.03 -4.90
C ALA A 16 5.61 -10.23 -4.66
N ASP A 17 6.00 -10.36 -3.39
CA ASP A 17 7.37 -10.65 -3.04
C ASP A 17 7.69 -12.12 -3.35
N ARG A 18 8.85 -12.33 -3.99
CA ARG A 18 9.28 -13.66 -4.41
C ARG A 18 10.01 -14.40 -3.29
N GLU A 19 10.50 -13.66 -2.30
CA GLU A 19 11.15 -14.21 -1.12
C GLU A 19 10.07 -14.39 -0.04
N PRO A 20 10.09 -15.51 0.71
CA PRO A 20 9.29 -15.64 1.92
C PRO A 20 9.83 -14.67 2.98
N GLY A 21 9.42 -13.41 2.89
CA GLY A 21 9.75 -12.33 3.80
C GLY A 21 8.65 -12.07 4.84
N LEU A 22 8.91 -11.09 5.72
CA LEU A 22 7.88 -10.42 6.51
C LEU A 22 7.09 -9.53 5.54
N GLY A 23 5.91 -9.97 5.10
CA GLY A 23 5.04 -9.09 4.31
C GLY A 23 4.65 -7.82 5.05
N LEU A 24 3.98 -6.93 4.34
CA LEU A 24 3.61 -5.61 4.86
C LEU A 24 2.56 -5.73 5.96
N ARG A 25 2.79 -5.01 7.06
CA ARG A 25 1.80 -4.83 8.14
C ARG A 25 0.72 -3.83 7.73
N ARG A 26 -0.40 -3.83 8.44
CA ARG A 26 -1.49 -2.86 8.27
C ARG A 26 -0.99 -1.41 8.33
N ASP A 27 -0.12 -1.07 9.27
CA ASP A 27 0.46 0.28 9.36
C ASP A 27 1.27 0.65 8.10
N GLU A 28 2.07 -0.28 7.58
CA GLU A 28 2.89 -0.06 6.37
C GLU A 28 2.02 0.05 5.11
N LEU A 29 1.00 -0.81 4.99
CA LEU A 29 0.04 -0.76 3.88
C LEU A 29 -0.73 0.56 3.87
N TYR A 30 -1.18 1.02 5.04
CA TYR A 30 -1.94 2.27 5.14
C TYR A 30 -1.05 3.50 4.95
N GLY A 31 0.18 3.46 5.46
CA GLY A 31 1.18 4.49 5.21
C GLY A 31 1.51 4.62 3.72
N LEU A 32 1.75 3.50 3.05
CA LEU A 32 1.97 3.45 1.60
C LEU A 32 0.76 3.96 0.81
N TYR A 33 -0.46 3.55 1.20
CA TYR A 33 -1.70 4.04 0.59
C TYR A 33 -1.84 5.56 0.74
N THR A 34 -1.47 6.09 1.90
CA THR A 34 -1.48 7.55 2.15
C THR A 34 -0.53 8.27 1.20
N SER A 35 0.70 7.80 1.08
CA SER A 35 1.68 8.34 0.12
C SER A 35 1.19 8.24 -1.32
N TRP A 36 0.59 7.11 -1.71
CA TRP A 36 0.02 6.94 -3.05
C TRP A 36 -1.13 7.92 -3.31
N CYS A 37 -2.04 8.13 -2.35
CA CYS A 37 -3.12 9.10 -2.46
C CYS A 37 -2.61 10.54 -2.64
N LEU A 38 -1.52 10.91 -1.94
CA LEU A 38 -0.89 12.22 -2.09
C LEU A 38 -0.32 12.42 -3.50
N ILE A 39 0.35 11.40 -4.05
CA ILE A 39 0.95 11.45 -5.39
C ILE A 39 -0.15 11.52 -6.47
N GLN A 40 -1.16 10.66 -6.38
CA GLN A 40 -2.25 10.58 -7.36
C GLN A 40 -3.31 11.67 -7.16
N LYS A 41 -3.19 12.49 -6.10
CA LYS A 41 -4.16 13.51 -5.70
C LYS A 41 -5.57 12.94 -5.54
N THR A 42 -5.67 11.73 -5.00
CA THR A 42 -6.93 11.04 -4.72
C THR A 42 -7.32 11.22 -3.26
N PRO A 43 -8.62 11.18 -2.94
CA PRO A 43 -9.06 11.29 -1.55
C PRO A 43 -8.62 10.07 -0.76
N LEU A 44 -8.03 10.30 0.41
CA LEU A 44 -7.70 9.25 1.37
C LEU A 44 -8.99 8.68 1.95
N LEU A 45 -9.19 7.37 1.79
CA LEU A 45 -10.32 6.65 2.38
C LEU A 45 -9.96 5.98 3.70
N ALA A 46 -10.99 5.55 4.42
CA ALA A 46 -10.86 4.80 5.65
C ALA A 46 -10.03 3.52 5.44
N PRO A 47 -9.17 3.15 6.41
CA PRO A 47 -8.36 1.93 6.33
C PRO A 47 -9.21 0.67 6.18
N GLU A 48 -10.41 0.64 6.77
CA GLU A 48 -11.35 -0.48 6.64
C GLU A 48 -11.70 -0.79 5.17
N ALA A 49 -11.95 0.24 4.37
CA ALA A 49 -12.26 0.07 2.94
C ALA A 49 -11.05 -0.48 2.15
N LEU A 50 -9.83 -0.13 2.55
CA LEU A 50 -8.61 -0.69 1.99
C LEU A 50 -8.47 -2.18 2.34
N TRP A 51 -8.77 -2.56 3.58
CA TRP A 51 -8.73 -3.97 4.01
C TRP A 51 -9.75 -4.80 3.25
N GLU A 52 -10.99 -4.33 3.12
CA GLU A 52 -12.02 -5.01 2.33
C GLU A 52 -11.60 -5.19 0.86
N ALA A 53 -10.96 -4.17 0.27
CA ALA A 53 -10.46 -4.25 -1.11
C ALA A 53 -9.32 -5.28 -1.27
N LEU A 54 -8.43 -5.40 -0.29
CA LEU A 54 -7.37 -6.42 -0.28
C LEU A 54 -7.95 -7.82 -0.09
N GLU A 55 -8.86 -7.98 0.87
CA GLU A 55 -9.54 -9.25 1.15
C GLU A 55 -10.37 -9.73 -0.04
N ALA A 56 -11.03 -8.82 -0.76
CA ALA A 56 -11.74 -9.12 -2.01
C ALA A 56 -10.82 -9.70 -3.10
N ARG A 57 -9.51 -9.44 -3.03
CA ARG A 57 -8.49 -10.02 -3.93
C ARG A 57 -7.79 -11.25 -3.33
N GLY A 58 -8.22 -11.71 -2.15
CA GLY A 58 -7.62 -12.83 -1.43
C GLY A 58 -6.30 -12.49 -0.74
N ILE A 59 -6.01 -11.20 -0.51
CA ILE A 59 -4.83 -10.74 0.20
C ILE A 59 -5.21 -10.51 1.66
N ASN A 60 -4.50 -11.17 2.58
CA ASN A 60 -4.71 -10.95 4.01
C ASN A 60 -3.79 -9.81 4.51
N PRO A 61 -4.34 -8.70 5.03
CA PRO A 61 -3.56 -7.56 5.49
C PRO A 61 -2.67 -7.86 6.72
N ASP A 62 -2.93 -8.92 7.48
CA ASP A 62 -2.10 -9.37 8.60
C ASP A 62 -1.05 -10.40 8.19
N SER A 63 -1.24 -11.07 7.05
CA SER A 63 -0.39 -12.16 6.59
C SER A 63 -0.38 -12.23 5.07
N ASN A 64 0.44 -11.38 4.47
CA ASN A 64 0.68 -11.34 3.03
C ASN A 64 2.16 -11.58 2.72
N ASN A 65 2.46 -11.84 1.44
CA ASN A 65 3.81 -11.79 0.89
C ASN A 65 3.86 -10.65 -0.13
N LEU A 66 3.51 -9.44 0.31
CA LEU A 66 3.61 -8.24 -0.50
C LEU A 66 4.81 -7.43 -0.07
N SER A 67 5.37 -6.73 -1.05
CA SER A 67 6.38 -5.71 -0.86
C SER A 67 5.89 -4.40 -1.45
N MET A 68 6.35 -3.29 -0.85
CA MET A 68 6.07 -1.95 -1.33
C MET A 68 6.96 -1.62 -2.54
N THR A 69 6.38 -1.03 -3.59
CA THR A 69 7.08 -0.66 -4.81
C THR A 69 6.59 0.68 -5.36
N GLY A 70 7.30 1.19 -6.36
CA GLY A 70 6.91 2.40 -7.08
C GLY A 70 7.17 3.70 -6.30
N PRO A 71 6.63 4.83 -6.79
CA PRO A 71 6.90 6.16 -6.25
C PRO A 71 6.31 6.36 -4.85
N ALA A 72 5.16 5.71 -4.57
CA ALA A 72 4.55 5.74 -3.24
C ALA A 72 5.45 5.11 -2.17
N ALA A 73 6.18 4.04 -2.49
CA ALA A 73 7.10 3.40 -1.57
C ALA A 73 8.27 4.32 -1.22
N ALA A 74 8.83 5.01 -2.22
CA ALA A 74 9.89 5.99 -2.00
C ALA A 74 9.40 7.15 -1.11
N ASP A 75 8.20 7.69 -1.37
CA ASP A 75 7.60 8.75 -0.57
C ASP A 75 7.33 8.28 0.88
N TYR A 76 6.79 7.08 1.05
CA TYR A 76 6.56 6.48 2.36
C TYR A 76 7.85 6.31 3.16
N ILE A 77 8.94 5.85 2.54
CA ILE A 77 10.25 5.72 3.21
C ILE A 77 10.75 7.09 3.68
N VAL A 78 10.62 8.13 2.86
CA VAL A 78 11.01 9.51 3.23
C VAL A 78 10.13 10.04 4.37
N ALA A 79 8.82 9.82 4.29
CA ALA A 79 7.86 10.27 5.30
C ALA A 79 8.00 9.52 6.63
N SER A 80 8.30 8.22 6.59
CA SER A 80 8.42 7.36 7.77
C SER A 80 9.80 7.43 8.44
N ALA A 81 10.83 7.96 7.76
CA ALA A 81 12.17 8.13 8.31
C ALA A 81 12.63 9.61 8.27
N PRO A 82 12.00 10.50 9.05
CA PRO A 82 12.38 11.91 9.07
C PRO A 82 13.75 12.20 9.73
N ASP A 83 14.39 11.20 10.35
CA ASP A 83 15.63 11.35 11.15
C ASP A 83 16.92 10.97 10.39
N LEU A 84 16.87 10.89 9.06
CA LEU A 84 18.06 10.72 8.22
C LEU A 84 18.49 12.05 7.59
N VAL A 85 18.64 13.11 8.40
CA VAL A 85 19.24 14.40 8.02
C VAL A 85 20.12 14.97 9.13
#